data_AF-A0A1I0NJR2-F1
#
_entry.id   AF-A0A1I0NJR2-F1
#
_cell.length_a   1.000
_cell.length_b   1.000
_cell.length_c   1.000
_cell.angle_alpha   90.00
_cell.angle_beta   90.00
_cell.angle_gamma   90.00
#
_symmetry.space_group_name_H-M   'P 1'
#
loop_
_entity.id
_entity.type
_entity.pdbx_description
1 polymer ?
#
loop_
_entity_poly.entity_id
_entity_poly.type
_entity_poly.pdbx_seq_one_letter_code
_entity_poly.pdbx_strand_id
1 'polypeptide(L)'
;MNEKIFKLTIIDEQGKTWNDDFATKIQTETEALRFARSMFPDCVVVPARFINKKGWFWFGVAVGFAIAFCLLAVIVLIYLPVFLN
;
A
#
# COMPACT_ATOMS: atom_id res chain seq x y z
N MET A 1 26.81 21.62 -2.78
CA MET A 1 26.25 20.36 -3.32
C MET A 1 25.14 19.93 -2.37
N ASN A 2 23.88 19.93 -2.81
CA ASN A 2 22.74 19.56 -1.97
C ASN A 2 22.52 18.06 -2.06
N GLU A 3 22.93 17.33 -1.02
CA GLU A 3 22.52 15.93 -0.83
C GLU A 3 21.03 15.90 -0.47
N LYS A 4 20.24 15.12 -1.21
CA LYS A 4 18.83 14.87 -0.89
C LYS A 4 18.73 13.52 -0.20
N ILE A 5 18.18 13.52 1.00
CA ILE A 5 17.92 12.30 1.77
C ILE A 5 16.57 11.74 1.30
N PHE A 6 16.58 10.50 0.80
CA PHE A 6 15.36 9.79 0.40
C PHE A 6 15.03 8.72 1.45
N LYS A 7 13.83 8.82 2.02
CA LYS A 7 13.27 7.79 2.92
C LYS A 7 12.66 6.65 2.10
N LEU A 8 13.34 5.51 2.11
CA LEU A 8 12.88 4.29 1.46
C LEU A 8 12.44 3.29 2.54
N THR A 9 11.34 2.60 2.29
CA THR A 9 10.91 1.47 3.13
C THR A 9 11.26 0.19 2.40
N ILE A 10 12.00 -0.68 3.08
CA ILE A 10 12.40 -1.98 2.58
C ILE A 10 11.47 -3.01 3.22
N ILE A 11 10.94 -3.90 2.40
CA ILE A 11 10.03 -4.97 2.80
C ILE A 11 10.68 -6.31 2.44
N ASP A 12 10.94 -7.11 3.45
CA ASP A 12 11.48 -8.47 3.29
C ASP A 12 10.38 -9.47 2.89
N GLU A 13 10.76 -10.64 2.38
CA GLU A 13 9.85 -11.74 2.02
C GLU A 13 9.00 -12.20 3.23
N GLN A 14 9.51 -12.01 4.44
CA GLN A 14 8.81 -12.30 5.69
C GLN A 14 7.78 -11.20 6.09
N GLY A 15 7.59 -10.17 5.26
CA GLY A 15 6.71 -9.03 5.54
C GLY A 15 7.29 -8.06 6.58
N LYS A 16 8.56 -8.23 6.97
CA LYS A 16 9.24 -7.32 7.89
C LYS A 16 9.59 -6.04 7.16
N THR A 17 9.09 -4.91 7.66
CA THR A 17 9.34 -3.59 7.07
C THR A 17 10.30 -2.78 7.94
N TRP A 18 11.31 -2.17 7.36
CA TRP A 18 12.12 -1.15 8.02
C TRP A 18 12.34 0.06 7.12
N ASN A 19 12.57 1.22 7.74
CA ASN A 19 12.82 2.47 7.05
C ASN A 19 14.32 2.76 7.09
N ASP A 20 14.92 2.92 5.92
CA ASP A 20 16.32 3.35 5.79
C ASP A 20 16.39 4.72 5.12
N ASP A 21 17.21 5.58 5.69
CA ASP A 21 17.52 6.90 5.15
C ASP A 21 18.65 6.77 4.13
N PHE A 22 18.30 6.70 2.84
CA PHE A 22 19.29 6.70 1.78
C PHE A 22 19.71 8.13 1.46
N ALA A 23 20.84 8.54 2.03
CA ALA A 23 21.54 9.75 1.64
C ALA A 23 22.29 9.49 0.32
N THR A 24 21.58 9.61 -0.81
CA THR A 24 22.20 9.49 -2.12
C THR A 24 22.47 10.87 -2.71
N LYS A 25 23.64 11.03 -3.32
CA LYS A 25 24.04 12.22 -4.10
C LYS A 25 23.19 12.45 -5.37
N ILE A 26 22.15 11.65 -5.55
CA ILE A 26 21.39 11.47 -6.76
C ILE A 26 20.17 12.38 -6.76
N GLN A 27 19.88 13.04 -7.89
CA GLN A 27 18.85 14.07 -7.97
C GLN A 27 17.43 13.52 -8.12
N THR A 28 17.27 12.25 -8.51
CA THR A 28 15.96 11.65 -8.84
C THR A 28 15.59 10.45 -7.95
N GLU A 29 14.31 10.39 -7.59
CA GLU A 29 13.72 9.34 -6.74
C GLU A 29 13.82 7.95 -7.40
N THR A 30 13.75 7.89 -8.73
CA THR A 30 13.85 6.64 -9.51
C THR A 30 15.24 6.02 -9.45
N GLU A 31 16.29 6.83 -9.49
CA GLU A 31 17.67 6.33 -9.39
C GLU A 31 18.02 5.92 -7.96
N ALA A 32 17.52 6.64 -6.95
CA ALA A 32 17.60 6.20 -5.55
C ALA A 32 16.91 4.83 -5.36
N LEU A 33 15.76 4.62 -6.00
CA LEU A 33 15.06 3.34 -5.98
C LEU A 33 15.88 2.21 -6.64
N ARG A 34 16.50 2.50 -7.80
CA ARG A 34 17.38 1.54 -8.49
C ARG A 34 18.60 1.18 -7.65
N PHE A 35 19.20 2.16 -6.98
CA PHE A 35 20.36 1.95 -6.11
C PHE A 35 19.99 1.07 -4.91
N ALA A 36 18.90 1.39 -4.21
CA ALA A 36 18.42 0.58 -3.11
C ALA A 36 18.03 -0.83 -3.55
N ARG A 37 17.41 -1.00 -4.73
CA ARG A 37 17.11 -2.32 -5.30
C ARG A 37 18.36 -3.12 -5.67
N SER A 38 19.45 -2.45 -6.05
CA SER A 38 20.74 -3.13 -6.27
C SER A 38 21.42 -3.56 -4.97
N MET A 39 21.13 -2.87 -3.86
CA MET A 39 21.68 -3.17 -2.54
C MET A 39 20.89 -4.26 -1.82
N PHE A 40 19.58 -4.34 -2.08
CA PHE A 40 18.65 -5.32 -1.52
C PHE A 40 17.86 -6.02 -2.64
N PRO A 41 18.48 -6.97 -3.36
CA PRO A 41 17.85 -7.64 -4.52
C PRO A 41 16.67 -8.54 -4.13
N ASP A 42 16.73 -9.17 -2.95
CA ASP A 42 15.70 -10.07 -2.42
C ASP A 42 14.58 -9.34 -1.66
N CYS A 43 14.66 -8.01 -1.54
CA CYS A 43 13.67 -7.22 -0.81
C CYS A 43 12.90 -6.29 -1.74
N VAL A 44 11.62 -6.07 -1.42
CA VAL A 44 10.79 -5.11 -2.14
C VAL A 44 11.04 -3.72 -1.56
N VAL A 45 11.72 -2.87 -2.34
CA VAL A 45 12.02 -1.47 -1.96
C VAL A 45 10.94 -0.55 -2.50
N VAL A 46 10.29 0.21 -1.61
CA VAL A 46 9.20 1.12 -1.95
C VAL A 46 9.45 2.48 -1.30
N PRO A 47 9.10 3.61 -1.93
CA PRO A 47 9.22 4.89 -1.25
C PRO A 47 8.29 4.93 -0.04
N ALA A 48 8.80 5.35 1.12
CA ALA A 48 8.03 5.39 2.37
C ALA A 48 6.73 6.21 2.26
N ARG A 49 6.72 7.15 1.31
CA ARG A 49 5.56 7.97 0.96
C ARG A 49 4.35 7.16 0.44
N PHE A 50 4.57 5.98 -0.15
CA PHE A 50 3.51 5.13 -0.69
C PHE A 50 2.82 4.29 0.37
N ILE A 51 3.54 3.81 1.38
CA ILE A 51 2.99 2.90 2.40
C ILE A 51 2.00 3.63 3.30
N ASN A 52 2.33 4.86 3.72
CA ASN A 52 1.48 5.62 4.64
C ASN A 52 0.20 6.21 4.00
N LYS A 53 0.17 6.45 2.69
CA LYS A 53 -0.99 7.08 2.04
C LYS A 53 -1.95 6.11 1.35
N LYS A 54 -1.44 4.99 0.79
CA LYS A 54 -2.32 4.06 0.07
C LYS A 54 -3.00 3.06 0.99
N GLY A 55 -2.36 2.62 2.08
CA GLY A 55 -2.95 1.61 2.98
C GLY A 55 -4.33 2.01 3.51
N TRP A 56 -4.49 3.27 3.92
CA TRP A 56 -5.77 3.79 4.43
C TRP A 56 -6.83 3.94 3.35
N PHE A 57 -6.44 4.33 2.14
CA PHE A 57 -7.37 4.43 1.02
C PHE A 57 -7.93 3.06 0.64
N TRP A 58 -7.06 2.04 0.50
CA TRP A 58 -7.49 0.68 0.19
C TRP A 58 -8.31 0.05 1.32
N PHE A 59 -7.98 0.35 2.58
CA PHE A 59 -8.79 -0.06 3.72
C PHE A 59 -10.20 0.54 3.65
N GLY A 60 -10.32 1.84 3.37
CA GLY A 60 -11.62 2.50 3.20
C GLY A 60 -12.45 1.92 2.05
N VAL A 61 -11.82 1.62 0.91
CA VAL A 61 -12.48 0.96 -0.24
C VAL A 61 -12.97 -0.43 0.13
N ALA A 62 -12.14 -1.24 0.80
CA ALA A 62 -12.52 -2.60 1.23
C ALA A 62 -13.70 -2.59 2.21
N VAL A 63 -13.66 -1.68 3.20
CA VAL A 63 -14.75 -1.51 4.18
C VAL A 63 -16.04 -1.06 3.49
N GLY A 64 -15.96 -0.10 2.56
CA GLY A 64 -17.11 0.38 1.81
C GLY A 64 -17.79 -0.73 0.99
N PHE A 65 -16.99 -1.56 0.29
CA PHE A 65 -17.50 -2.71 -0.44
C PHE A 65 -18.19 -3.74 0.46
N ALA A 66 -17.59 -4.04 1.63
CA ALA A 66 -18.17 -4.99 2.58
C ALA A 66 -19.53 -4.51 3.11
N ILE A 67 -19.67 -3.22 3.45
CA ILE A 67 -20.93 -2.64 3.92
C ILE A 67 -22.00 -2.68 2.82
N ALA A 68 -21.64 -2.28 1.59
CA ALA A 68 -22.57 -2.29 0.46
C ALA A 68 -23.09 -3.70 0.18
N PHE A 69 -22.22 -4.71 0.20
CA PHE A 69 -22.60 -6.11 0.01
C PHE A 69 -23.52 -6.61 1.13
N CYS A 70 -23.23 -6.24 2.38
CA CYS A 70 -24.06 -6.59 3.54
C CYS A 70 -25.47 -6.00 3.44
N LEU A 71 -25.58 -4.72 3.05
CA LEU A 71 -26.88 -4.07 2.83
C LEU A 71 -27.65 -4.71 1.68
N LEU A 72 -26.98 -5.04 0.57
CA LEU A 72 -27.59 -5.76 -0.56
C LEU A 72 -28.13 -7.12 -0.13
N ALA A 73 -27.36 -7.89 0.64
CA ALA A 73 -27.80 -9.18 1.17
C ALA A 73 -29.01 -9.06 2.09
N VAL A 74 -29.07 -8.03 2.94
CA VAL A 74 -30.23 -7.75 3.81
C VAL A 74 -31.46 -7.40 2.98
N ILE A 75 -31.33 -6.56 1.94
CA ILE A 75 -32.43 -6.22 1.03
C ILE A 75 -32.92 -7.50 0.34
N VAL A 76 -32.02 -8.31 -0.20
CA VAL A 76 -32.42 -9.59 -0.83
C VAL A 76 -33.15 -10.48 0.18
N LEU A 77 -32.65 -10.66 1.40
CA LEU A 77 -33.31 -11.48 2.43
C LEU A 77 -34.71 -10.97 2.82
N ILE A 78 -34.93 -9.65 2.83
CA ILE A 78 -36.23 -9.06 3.17
C ILE A 78 -37.22 -9.19 2.01
N TYR A 79 -36.76 -8.96 0.77
CA TYR A 79 -37.64 -8.90 -0.39
C TYR A 79 -37.85 -10.26 -1.08
N LEU A 80 -36.92 -11.20 -0.94
CA LEU A 80 -37.05 -12.57 -1.45
C LEU A 80 -38.35 -13.27 -0.97
N PRO A 81 -38.71 -13.26 0.33
CA PRO A 81 -39.96 -13.87 0.79
C PRO A 81 -41.23 -13.11 0.34
N VAL A 82 -41.11 -11.85 -0.08
CA VAL A 82 -42.23 -11.07 -0.63
C VAL A 82 -42.51 -11.43 -2.09
N PHE A 83 -41.50 -11.82 -2.86
CA PHE A 83 -41.65 -12.27 -4.25
C PHE A 83 -41.98 -13.76 -4.39
N LEU A 84 -41.70 -14.56 -3.35
CA LEU A 84 -41.98 -16.01 -3.32
C LEU A 84 -43.34 -16.39 -2.73
N ASN A 85 -44.13 -15.40 -2.30
CA ASN A 85 -45.48 -15.56 -1.77
C ASN A 85 -46.50 -14.87 -2.69
#